data_AF-A0A9W8MQS7-F1
#
_entry.id   AF-A0A9W8MQS7-F1
#
_cell.length_a   1.000
_cell.length_b   1.000
_cell.length_c   1.000
_cell.angle_alpha   90.00
_cell.angle_beta   90.00
_cell.angle_gamma   90.00
#
_symmetry.space_group_name_H-M   'P 1'
#
loop_
_entity.id
_entity.type
_entity.pdbx_description
1 polymer ?
#
loop_
_entity_poly.entity_id
_entity_poly.type
_entity_poly.pdbx_seq_one_letter_code
_entity_poly.pdbx_strand_id
1 'polypeptide(L)'
;MRVEDGFQPIPFSEENAYTEDPVLPSLLKRVLPTSVFQEVNADLARLGLDVVTTIRTLSDSAKCFPPKLVQYDQWGRRVDDLQTSEGWRELKALSQREGLPAIFYERKYKEHSRVYGFSKMLLMVGDSNEIFCPISMSDGTARVIELFGSEEMKRDVFPRLVSRDPKIAFTSGQWMTERPGGSDVSLTETTATSSGKSSKYGPQYTLNGFKWFSSATDSEVSVALARTGSLQEGSRGLSLFLVPLRLPLIRAPTDPVPSPISNNILS
;
A
#
# COMPACT_ATOMS: atom_id res chain seq x y z
N MET A 1 -37.46 -32.10 16.73
CA MET A 1 -37.28 -31.65 15.34
C MET A 1 -35.85 -31.17 15.25
N ARG A 2 -35.03 -31.79 14.40
CA ARG A 2 -33.65 -31.36 14.20
C ARG A 2 -33.65 -30.19 13.21
N VAL A 3 -32.61 -29.35 13.24
CA VAL A 3 -32.54 -28.15 12.39
C VAL A 3 -32.51 -28.53 10.90
N GLU A 4 -31.91 -29.67 10.57
CA GLU A 4 -31.88 -30.24 9.23
C GLU A 4 -33.26 -30.69 8.71
N ASP A 5 -34.26 -30.84 9.57
CA ASP A 5 -35.62 -31.28 9.19
C ASP A 5 -36.51 -30.11 8.71
N GLY A 6 -36.02 -28.86 8.82
CA GLY A 6 -36.74 -27.65 8.45
C GLY A 6 -36.42 -27.14 7.03
N PHE A 7 -37.17 -26.13 6.58
CA PHE A 7 -36.85 -25.42 5.34
C PHE A 7 -35.47 -24.76 5.44
N GLN A 8 -34.63 -24.97 4.43
CA GLN A 8 -33.34 -24.28 4.29
C GLN A 8 -33.38 -23.33 3.07
N PRO A 9 -32.99 -22.06 3.24
CA PRO A 9 -32.90 -21.15 2.10
C PRO A 9 -31.81 -21.64 1.14
N ILE A 10 -32.07 -21.52 -0.16
CA ILE A 10 -31.06 -21.80 -1.19
C ILE A 10 -30.06 -20.63 -1.17
N PRO A 11 -28.76 -20.88 -0.97
CA PRO A 11 -27.76 -19.83 -1.03
C PRO A 11 -27.77 -19.14 -2.40
N PHE A 12 -27.57 -17.82 -2.41
CA PHE A 12 -27.36 -17.09 -3.66
C PHE A 12 -26.09 -17.60 -4.32
N SER A 13 -26.17 -17.97 -5.60
CA SER A 13 -24.99 -18.36 -6.38
C SER A 13 -24.26 -17.10 -6.83
N GLU A 14 -23.05 -16.91 -6.33
CA GLU A 14 -22.21 -15.80 -6.74
C GLU A 14 -21.56 -16.12 -8.08
N GLU A 15 -21.96 -15.38 -9.11
CA GLU A 15 -21.39 -15.46 -10.45
C GLU A 15 -20.16 -14.55 -10.60
N ASN A 16 -19.55 -14.54 -11.78
CA ASN A 16 -18.32 -13.80 -12.04
C ASN A 16 -18.52 -12.29 -11.86
N ALA A 17 -17.73 -11.70 -10.95
CA ALA A 17 -17.89 -10.29 -10.55
C ALA A 17 -17.67 -9.28 -11.69
N TYR A 18 -17.01 -9.66 -12.78
CA TYR A 18 -16.81 -8.80 -13.94
C TYR A 18 -17.89 -8.99 -15.01
N THR A 19 -18.24 -10.23 -15.37
CA THR A 19 -19.20 -10.47 -16.46
C THR A 19 -20.62 -10.11 -16.07
N GLU A 20 -20.95 -10.24 -14.79
CA GLU A 20 -22.26 -9.89 -14.24
C GLU A 20 -22.37 -8.42 -13.82
N ASP A 21 -21.29 -7.64 -13.91
CA ASP A 21 -21.39 -6.20 -13.73
C ASP A 21 -22.16 -5.59 -14.92
N PRO A 22 -23.30 -4.92 -14.69
CA PRO A 22 -24.16 -4.44 -15.77
C PRO A 22 -23.56 -3.29 -16.59
N VAL A 23 -22.47 -2.68 -16.12
CA VAL A 23 -21.92 -1.45 -16.70
C VAL A 23 -20.46 -1.62 -17.12
N LEU A 24 -19.62 -2.21 -16.28
CA LEU A 24 -18.17 -2.17 -16.43
C LEU A 24 -17.67 -2.73 -17.77
N PRO A 25 -18.06 -3.94 -18.24
CA PRO A 25 -17.60 -4.46 -19.52
C PRO A 25 -18.00 -3.58 -20.72
N SER A 26 -19.25 -3.10 -20.73
CA SER A 26 -19.78 -2.22 -21.78
C SER A 26 -19.10 -0.86 -21.78
N LEU A 27 -18.80 -0.31 -20.60
CA LEU A 27 -18.06 0.93 -20.44
C LEU A 27 -16.63 0.78 -20.98
N LEU A 28 -15.93 -0.29 -20.62
CA LEU A 28 -14.57 -0.55 -21.07
C LEU A 28 -14.50 -0.73 -22.59
N LYS A 29 -15.46 -1.43 -23.19
CA LYS A 29 -15.57 -1.56 -24.65
C LYS A 29 -15.70 -0.20 -25.35
N ARG A 30 -16.32 0.79 -24.70
CA ARG A 30 -16.51 2.14 -25.23
C ARG A 30 -15.28 3.03 -25.07
N VAL A 31 -14.54 2.91 -23.96
CA VAL A 31 -13.44 3.83 -23.61
C VAL A 31 -12.05 3.32 -24.02
N LEU A 32 -11.91 2.02 -24.27
CA LEU A 32 -10.64 1.41 -24.68
C LEU A 32 -10.59 1.18 -26.20
N PRO A 33 -9.43 1.35 -26.85
CA PRO A 33 -9.22 0.88 -28.21
C PRO A 33 -9.51 -0.62 -28.31
N THR A 34 -10.06 -1.08 -29.44
CA THR A 34 -10.51 -2.47 -29.61
C THR A 34 -9.45 -3.51 -29.26
N SER A 35 -8.19 -3.29 -29.66
CA SER A 35 -7.08 -4.20 -29.35
C SER A 35 -6.79 -4.27 -27.84
N VAL A 36 -6.77 -3.11 -27.17
CA VAL A 36 -6.57 -3.02 -25.71
C VAL A 36 -7.73 -3.67 -24.97
N PHE A 37 -8.97 -3.40 -25.40
CA PHE A 37 -10.16 -3.98 -24.80
C PHE A 37 -10.14 -5.51 -24.86
N GLN A 38 -9.74 -6.12 -25.97
CA GLN A 38 -9.69 -7.58 -26.09
C GLN A 38 -8.78 -8.22 -25.03
N GLU A 39 -7.57 -7.68 -24.84
CA GLU A 39 -6.63 -8.17 -23.82
C GLU A 39 -7.13 -7.90 -22.39
N VAL A 40 -7.59 -6.66 -22.12
CA VAL A 40 -8.06 -6.25 -20.80
C VAL A 40 -9.33 -7.01 -20.39
N ASN A 41 -10.27 -7.19 -21.31
CA ASN A 41 -11.53 -7.89 -21.04
C ASN A 41 -11.31 -9.36 -20.68
N ALA A 42 -10.39 -10.03 -21.35
CA ALA A 42 -10.04 -11.42 -21.03
C ALA A 42 -9.43 -11.55 -19.62
N ASP A 43 -8.52 -10.65 -19.25
CA ASP A 43 -7.91 -10.67 -17.92
C ASP A 43 -8.89 -10.27 -16.81
N LEU A 44 -9.75 -9.27 -17.05
CA LEU A 44 -10.77 -8.88 -16.07
C LEU A 44 -11.84 -9.96 -15.87
N ALA A 45 -12.19 -10.73 -16.90
CA ALA A 45 -13.07 -11.89 -16.75
C ALA A 45 -12.42 -12.98 -15.89
N ARG A 46 -11.12 -13.26 -16.07
CA ARG A 46 -10.39 -14.15 -15.15
C ARG A 46 -10.39 -13.60 -13.73
N LEU A 47 -10.01 -12.32 -13.55
CA LEU A 47 -9.95 -11.70 -12.24
C LEU A 47 -11.32 -11.68 -11.54
N GLY A 48 -12.41 -11.46 -12.28
CA GLY A 48 -13.77 -11.48 -11.73
C GLY A 48 -14.18 -12.86 -11.18
N LEU A 49 -13.63 -13.95 -11.74
CA LEU A 49 -13.77 -15.29 -11.15
C LEU A 49 -12.89 -15.46 -9.90
N ASP A 50 -11.66 -14.92 -9.93
CA ASP A 50 -10.74 -14.96 -8.79
C ASP A 50 -11.27 -14.14 -7.59
N VAL A 51 -12.05 -13.07 -7.84
CA VAL A 51 -12.74 -12.31 -6.78
C VAL A 51 -13.62 -13.24 -5.95
N VAL A 52 -14.51 -13.98 -6.61
CA VAL A 52 -15.51 -14.82 -5.93
C VAL A 52 -14.93 -16.13 -5.40
N THR A 53 -13.85 -16.65 -5.98
CA THR A 53 -13.24 -17.92 -5.57
C THR A 53 -12.07 -17.75 -4.60
N THR A 54 -11.10 -16.90 -4.94
CA THR A 54 -9.81 -16.82 -4.25
C THR A 54 -9.77 -15.66 -3.27
N ILE A 55 -10.11 -14.45 -3.72
CA ILE A 55 -9.99 -13.23 -2.93
C ILE A 55 -10.96 -13.25 -1.75
N ARG A 56 -12.25 -13.59 -1.96
CA ARG A 56 -13.21 -13.78 -0.85
C ARG A 56 -12.76 -14.81 0.16
N THR A 57 -12.23 -15.95 -0.31
CA THR A 57 -11.71 -17.01 0.57
C THR A 57 -10.48 -16.57 1.37
N LEU A 58 -9.64 -15.67 0.86
CA LEU A 58 -8.52 -15.07 1.59
C LEU A 58 -8.97 -13.99 2.56
N SER A 59 -10.03 -13.27 2.21
CA SER A 59 -10.64 -12.19 2.98
C SER A 59 -11.56 -12.66 4.10
N ASP A 60 -11.89 -13.95 4.13
CA ASP A 60 -12.65 -14.56 5.21
C ASP A 60 -12.00 -14.25 6.58
N SER A 61 -12.84 -13.94 7.58
CA SER A 61 -12.41 -13.55 8.92
C SER A 61 -11.50 -14.57 9.64
N ALA A 62 -11.59 -15.85 9.28
CA ALA A 62 -10.71 -16.89 9.80
C ALA A 62 -9.26 -16.73 9.31
N LYS A 63 -9.06 -16.11 8.15
CA LYS A 63 -7.74 -15.85 7.55
C LYS A 63 -7.29 -14.41 7.66
N CYS A 64 -8.24 -13.47 7.61
CA CYS A 64 -7.99 -12.04 7.67
C CYS A 64 -8.63 -11.43 8.91
N PHE A 65 -7.90 -11.43 10.03
CA PHE A 65 -8.32 -10.83 11.29
C PHE A 65 -7.56 -9.52 11.59
N PRO A 66 -8.11 -8.64 12.45
CA PRO A 66 -7.49 -7.36 12.80
C PRO A 66 -6.05 -7.50 13.32
N PRO A 67 -5.16 -6.54 13.01
CA PRO A 67 -3.77 -6.60 13.46
C PRO A 67 -3.65 -6.37 14.97
N LYS A 68 -2.56 -6.89 15.55
CA LYS A 68 -2.22 -6.72 16.97
C LYS A 68 -0.86 -6.06 17.13
N LEU A 69 -0.76 -5.07 18.01
CA LEU A 69 0.52 -4.47 18.40
C LEU A 69 1.03 -5.12 19.69
N VAL A 70 2.21 -5.73 19.64
CA VAL A 70 2.97 -6.19 20.80
C VAL A 70 4.03 -5.15 21.10
N GLN A 71 3.78 -4.37 22.14
CA GLN A 71 4.64 -3.25 22.51
C GLN A 71 5.92 -3.70 23.23
N TYR A 72 5.81 -4.71 24.10
CA TYR A 72 6.92 -5.23 24.90
C TYR A 72 7.03 -6.75 24.79
N ASP A 73 8.25 -7.27 24.80
CA ASP A 73 8.52 -8.71 24.89
C ASP A 73 8.32 -9.25 26.32
N GLN A 74 8.44 -10.57 26.48
CA GLN A 74 8.28 -11.26 27.77
C GLN A 74 9.35 -10.89 28.82
N TRP A 75 10.39 -10.14 28.43
CA TRP A 75 11.46 -9.67 29.30
C TRP A 75 11.38 -8.16 29.59
N GLY A 76 10.31 -7.49 29.16
CA GLY A 76 10.09 -6.06 29.38
C GLY A 76 10.83 -5.15 28.39
N ARG A 77 11.41 -5.67 27.31
CA ARG A 77 12.04 -4.86 26.26
C ARG A 77 10.99 -4.33 25.30
N ARG A 78 11.05 -3.05 24.95
CA ARG A 78 10.20 -2.50 23.88
C ARG A 78 10.54 -3.20 22.57
N VAL A 79 9.53 -3.63 21.80
CA VAL A 79 9.69 -4.28 20.48
C VAL A 79 8.83 -3.70 19.37
N ASP A 80 7.65 -3.13 19.69
CA ASP A 80 6.72 -2.57 18.70
C ASP A 80 6.40 -3.50 17.52
N ASP A 81 6.21 -4.79 17.82
CA ASP A 81 5.92 -5.82 16.82
C ASP A 81 4.45 -5.74 16.38
N LEU A 82 4.24 -5.43 15.09
CA LEU A 82 2.93 -5.41 14.46
C LEU A 82 2.63 -6.76 13.82
N GLN A 83 1.71 -7.49 14.43
CA GLN A 83 1.29 -8.81 13.98
C GLN A 83 0.08 -8.68 13.07
N THR A 84 0.29 -8.97 11.79
CA THR A 84 -0.77 -9.04 10.77
C THR A 84 -1.21 -10.49 10.53
N SER A 85 -2.42 -10.66 10.01
CA SER A 85 -2.93 -11.96 9.62
C SER A 85 -2.26 -12.48 8.34
N GLU A 86 -2.30 -13.79 8.13
CA GLU A 86 -1.77 -14.39 6.90
C GLU A 86 -2.60 -13.98 5.68
N GLY A 87 -3.93 -13.92 5.82
CA GLY A 87 -4.84 -13.44 4.77
C GLY A 87 -4.49 -12.03 4.31
N TRP A 88 -4.19 -11.10 5.24
CA TRP A 88 -3.73 -9.75 4.90
C TRP A 88 -2.45 -9.76 4.05
N ARG A 89 -1.45 -10.56 4.44
CA ARG A 89 -0.18 -10.66 3.69
C ARG A 89 -0.39 -11.27 2.31
N GLU A 90 -1.22 -12.29 2.19
CA GLU A 90 -1.52 -12.92 0.90
C GLU A 90 -2.36 -12.04 -0.02
N LEU A 91 -3.30 -11.25 0.50
CA LEU A 91 -4.04 -10.25 -0.28
C LEU A 91 -3.12 -9.15 -0.82
N LYS A 92 -2.15 -8.71 0.01
CA LYS A 92 -1.09 -7.79 -0.43
C LYS A 92 -0.28 -8.38 -1.58
N ALA A 93 0.19 -9.61 -1.42
CA ALA A 93 0.97 -10.33 -2.42
C ALA A 93 0.16 -10.59 -3.70
N LEU A 94 -1.12 -10.93 -3.58
CA LEU A 94 -2.04 -11.11 -4.71
C LEU A 94 -2.18 -9.81 -5.49
N SER A 95 -2.40 -8.69 -4.80
CA SER A 95 -2.55 -7.36 -5.44
C SER A 95 -1.30 -6.97 -6.24
N GLN A 96 -0.11 -7.26 -5.69
CA GLN A 96 1.18 -7.06 -6.37
C GLN A 96 1.30 -7.94 -7.62
N ARG A 97 1.00 -9.26 -7.51
CA ARG A 97 0.99 -10.19 -8.66
C ARG A 97 0.04 -9.74 -9.76
N GLU A 98 -1.14 -9.26 -9.37
CA GLU A 98 -2.15 -8.70 -10.27
C GLU A 98 -1.73 -7.40 -10.95
N GLY A 99 -0.61 -6.82 -10.53
CA GLY A 99 0.01 -5.65 -11.13
C GLY A 99 -0.45 -4.33 -10.56
N LEU A 100 -0.88 -4.29 -9.29
CA LEU A 100 -1.29 -3.06 -8.62
C LEU A 100 -0.17 -2.61 -7.65
N PRO A 101 0.51 -1.46 -7.89
CA PRO A 101 0.27 -0.46 -8.93
C PRO A 101 1.10 -0.62 -10.23
N ALA A 102 1.85 -1.71 -10.41
CA ALA A 102 2.77 -1.94 -11.54
C ALA A 102 2.23 -1.54 -12.93
N ILE A 103 0.99 -1.92 -13.26
CA ILE A 103 0.31 -1.66 -14.53
C ILE A 103 0.34 -0.17 -14.90
N PHE A 104 0.22 0.72 -13.91
CA PHE A 104 0.21 2.16 -14.12
C PHE A 104 1.54 2.71 -14.66
N TYR A 105 2.64 2.02 -14.36
CA TYR A 105 4.01 2.45 -14.66
C TYR A 105 4.64 1.64 -15.79
N GLU A 106 4.20 0.39 -16.01
CA GLU A 106 4.55 -0.39 -17.20
C GLU A 106 4.10 0.30 -18.49
N ARG A 107 2.97 1.03 -18.44
CA ARG A 107 2.45 1.84 -19.55
C ARG A 107 2.32 1.08 -20.87
N LYS A 108 2.13 -0.26 -20.81
CA LYS A 108 1.96 -1.14 -21.99
C LYS A 108 0.90 -0.59 -22.95
N TYR A 109 -0.18 -0.03 -22.41
CA TYR A 109 -1.29 0.55 -23.17
C TYR A 109 -1.33 2.07 -23.08
N LYS A 110 -0.18 2.73 -22.84
CA LYS A 110 -0.07 4.19 -22.66
C LYS A 110 -1.08 4.71 -21.63
N GLU A 111 -1.86 5.75 -21.96
CA GLU A 111 -2.88 6.36 -21.11
C GLU A 111 -3.95 5.36 -20.61
N HIS A 112 -4.24 4.31 -21.39
CA HIS A 112 -5.25 3.31 -21.03
C HIS A 112 -4.79 2.34 -19.94
N SER A 113 -3.49 2.28 -19.64
CA SER A 113 -2.96 1.45 -18.55
C SER A 113 -3.54 1.88 -17.19
N ARG A 114 -3.82 3.18 -17.03
CA ARG A 114 -4.46 3.71 -15.82
C ARG A 114 -5.90 3.25 -15.69
N VAL A 115 -6.66 3.27 -16.78
CA VAL A 115 -8.04 2.75 -16.80
C VAL A 115 -8.06 1.27 -16.43
N TYR A 116 -7.19 0.47 -17.07
CA TYR A 116 -7.09 -0.96 -16.79
C TYR A 116 -6.79 -1.28 -15.32
N GLY A 117 -5.77 -0.67 -14.72
CA GLY A 117 -5.47 -0.93 -13.31
C GLY A 117 -6.58 -0.46 -12.36
N PHE A 118 -7.26 0.65 -12.65
CA PHE A 118 -8.43 1.06 -11.87
C PHE A 118 -9.62 0.12 -12.04
N SER A 119 -9.82 -0.51 -13.21
CA SER A 119 -10.83 -1.55 -13.38
C SER A 119 -10.55 -2.77 -12.50
N LYS A 120 -9.28 -3.18 -12.36
CA LYS A 120 -8.91 -4.23 -11.40
C LYS A 120 -9.18 -3.82 -9.95
N MET A 121 -8.78 -2.61 -9.57
CA MET A 121 -9.04 -2.10 -8.21
C MET A 121 -10.54 -2.09 -7.90
N LEU A 122 -11.38 -1.64 -8.84
CA LEU A 122 -12.83 -1.62 -8.69
C LEU A 122 -13.41 -3.01 -8.43
N LEU A 123 -12.95 -4.03 -9.17
CA LEU A 123 -13.40 -5.42 -8.98
C LEU A 123 -12.99 -5.99 -7.62
N MET A 124 -11.83 -5.60 -7.10
CA MET A 124 -11.23 -6.22 -5.91
C MET A 124 -11.58 -5.49 -4.61
N VAL A 125 -11.88 -4.19 -4.64
CA VAL A 125 -11.91 -3.34 -3.43
C VAL A 125 -12.95 -3.78 -2.41
N GLY A 126 -14.12 -4.24 -2.85
CA GLY A 126 -15.19 -4.72 -1.95
C GLY A 126 -14.84 -6.00 -1.20
N ASP A 127 -13.87 -6.76 -1.69
CA ASP A 127 -13.57 -8.12 -1.25
C ASP A 127 -12.14 -8.27 -0.71
N SER A 128 -11.39 -7.20 -0.47
CA SER A 128 -9.93 -7.27 -0.21
C SER A 128 -9.46 -6.61 1.10
N ASN A 129 -10.35 -6.44 2.07
CA ASN A 129 -10.02 -5.97 3.43
C ASN A 129 -9.09 -4.74 3.46
N GLU A 130 -9.47 -3.60 2.89
CA GLU A 130 -8.71 -2.33 2.94
C GLU A 130 -7.26 -2.36 2.41
N ILE A 131 -6.83 -3.43 1.73
CA ILE A 131 -5.46 -3.53 1.19
C ILE A 131 -5.17 -2.45 0.15
N PHE A 132 -6.20 -1.86 -0.45
CA PHE A 132 -6.03 -0.75 -1.38
C PHE A 132 -5.55 0.54 -0.73
N CYS A 133 -5.61 0.68 0.59
CA CYS A 133 -4.98 1.79 1.31
C CYS A 133 -3.45 1.80 1.09
N PRO A 134 -2.68 0.75 1.47
CA PRO A 134 -1.25 0.70 1.16
C PRO A 134 -0.93 0.69 -0.34
N ILE A 135 -1.73 0.03 -1.17
CA ILE A 135 -1.48 0.01 -2.63
C ILE A 135 -1.61 1.41 -3.24
N SER A 136 -2.62 2.18 -2.86
CA SER A 136 -2.81 3.56 -3.36
C SER A 136 -1.73 4.51 -2.85
N MET A 137 -1.31 4.35 -1.59
CA MET A 137 -0.19 5.12 -1.04
C MET A 137 1.14 4.78 -1.74
N SER A 138 1.30 3.52 -2.16
CA SER A 138 2.45 3.05 -2.94
C SER A 138 2.47 3.66 -4.34
N ASP A 139 1.31 3.73 -5.02
CA ASP A 139 1.17 4.44 -6.28
C ASP A 139 1.54 5.93 -6.13
N GLY A 140 1.00 6.62 -5.13
CA GLY A 140 1.35 8.02 -4.86
C GLY A 140 2.85 8.21 -4.60
N THR A 141 3.46 7.32 -3.83
CA THR A 141 4.90 7.37 -3.52
C THR A 141 5.75 7.09 -4.77
N ALA A 142 5.37 6.10 -5.58
CA ALA A 142 6.04 5.80 -6.84
C ALA A 142 6.02 7.01 -7.77
N ARG A 143 4.89 7.71 -7.88
CA ARG A 143 4.79 8.93 -8.70
C ARG A 143 5.66 10.06 -8.19
N VAL A 144 5.73 10.26 -6.87
CA VAL A 144 6.63 11.26 -6.26
C VAL A 144 8.08 10.95 -6.59
N ILE A 145 8.52 9.70 -6.44
CA ILE A 145 9.90 9.30 -6.74
C ILE A 145 10.20 9.43 -8.23
N GLU A 146 9.27 9.03 -9.11
CA GLU A 146 9.42 9.16 -10.55
C GLU A 146 9.69 10.62 -10.97
N LEU A 147 8.95 11.56 -10.39
CA LEU A 147 9.02 12.98 -10.75
C LEU A 147 10.16 13.73 -10.05
N PHE A 148 10.41 13.44 -8.77
CA PHE A 148 11.23 14.28 -7.90
C PHE A 148 12.32 13.52 -7.13
N GLY A 149 12.35 12.19 -7.21
CA GLY A 149 13.36 11.38 -6.52
C GLY A 149 14.76 11.55 -7.10
N SER A 150 15.78 11.28 -6.29
CA SER A 150 17.16 11.13 -6.77
C SER A 150 17.30 9.93 -7.71
N GLU A 151 18.36 9.89 -8.51
CA GLU A 151 18.62 8.79 -9.44
C GLU A 151 18.75 7.45 -8.70
N GLU A 152 19.29 7.45 -7.48
CA GLU A 152 19.36 6.28 -6.63
C GLU A 152 17.98 5.84 -6.12
N MET A 153 17.07 6.77 -5.79
CA MET A 153 15.69 6.42 -5.44
C MET A 153 14.95 5.82 -6.63
N LYS A 154 15.12 6.39 -7.83
CA LYS A 154 14.52 5.87 -9.08
C LYS A 154 15.08 4.50 -9.46
N ARG A 155 16.36 4.23 -9.16
CA ARG A 155 17.00 2.95 -9.44
C ARG A 155 16.65 1.88 -8.40
N ASP A 156 16.61 2.23 -7.12
CA ASP A 156 16.54 1.24 -6.04
C ASP A 156 15.13 1.11 -5.43
N VAL A 157 14.39 2.21 -5.26
CA VAL A 157 13.11 2.23 -4.53
C VAL A 157 11.93 2.15 -5.47
N PHE A 158 11.93 2.96 -6.54
CA PHE A 158 10.83 3.01 -7.50
C PHE A 158 10.49 1.61 -8.09
N PRO A 159 11.43 0.78 -8.56
CA PRO A 159 11.11 -0.52 -9.14
C PRO A 159 10.46 -1.48 -8.13
N ARG A 160 10.71 -1.30 -6.82
CA ARG A 160 10.11 -2.11 -5.76
C ARG A 160 8.67 -1.68 -5.47
N LEU A 161 8.38 -0.38 -5.48
CA LEU A 161 7.02 0.14 -5.32
C LEU A 161 6.08 -0.26 -6.47
N VAL A 162 6.65 -0.57 -7.64
CA VAL A 162 5.90 -0.98 -8.85
C VAL A 162 6.19 -2.44 -9.24
N SER A 163 6.76 -3.23 -8.33
CA SER A 163 7.10 -4.64 -8.61
C SER A 163 5.85 -5.52 -8.58
N ARG A 164 5.78 -6.47 -9.52
CA ARG A 164 4.80 -7.57 -9.48
C ARG A 164 5.24 -8.75 -8.62
N ASP A 165 6.52 -8.83 -8.26
CA ASP A 165 7.07 -9.91 -7.41
C ASP A 165 6.92 -9.53 -5.93
N PRO A 166 6.04 -10.21 -5.17
CA PRO A 166 5.81 -9.91 -3.76
C PRO A 166 7.03 -10.10 -2.87
N LYS A 167 8.05 -10.86 -3.31
CA LYS A 167 9.27 -11.09 -2.53
C LYS A 167 10.14 -9.83 -2.41
N ILE A 168 10.00 -8.90 -3.35
CA ILE A 168 10.78 -7.66 -3.40
C ILE A 168 9.91 -6.40 -3.41
N ALA A 169 8.60 -6.55 -3.62
CA ALA A 169 7.68 -5.43 -3.75
C ALA A 169 7.56 -4.67 -2.43
N PHE A 170 7.63 -3.35 -2.53
CA PHE A 170 7.42 -2.46 -1.40
C PHE A 170 5.98 -1.97 -1.37
N THR A 171 5.44 -1.80 -0.17
CA THR A 171 4.34 -0.87 0.05
C THR A 171 4.82 0.41 0.72
N SER A 172 3.99 1.45 0.68
CA SER A 172 4.27 2.75 1.27
C SER A 172 3.14 3.24 2.16
N GLY A 173 3.50 3.92 3.26
CA GLY A 173 2.61 4.80 4.00
C GLY A 173 2.65 6.25 3.50
N GLN A 174 1.73 7.08 4.00
CA GLN A 174 1.74 8.54 3.81
C GLN A 174 1.39 9.24 5.12
N TRP A 175 2.41 9.76 5.81
CA TRP A 175 2.28 10.28 7.17
C TRP A 175 2.17 11.80 7.18
N MET A 176 0.98 12.27 6.82
CA MET A 176 0.67 13.70 6.71
C MET A 176 -0.03 14.23 7.96
N THR A 177 -0.98 13.48 8.51
CA THR A 177 -1.87 13.93 9.58
C THR A 177 -1.20 13.96 10.95
N GLU A 178 -1.36 15.08 11.64
CA GLU A 178 -0.92 15.29 13.03
C GLU A 178 -2.08 15.79 13.88
N ARG A 179 -1.88 15.90 15.21
CA ARG A 179 -2.92 16.37 16.15
C ARG A 179 -3.56 17.70 15.73
N PRO A 180 -2.80 18.71 15.23
CA PRO A 180 -3.40 19.99 14.86
C PRO A 180 -4.33 19.91 13.65
N GLY A 181 -4.15 18.92 12.76
CA GLY A 181 -4.98 18.81 11.57
C GLY A 181 -4.52 17.76 10.56
N GLY A 182 -5.50 17.16 9.88
CA GLY A 182 -5.29 16.36 8.66
C GLY A 182 -5.61 17.13 7.39
N SER A 183 -6.70 17.92 7.40
CA SER A 183 -7.09 18.77 6.27
C SER A 183 -6.15 19.97 6.10
N ASP A 184 -5.70 20.56 7.21
CA ASP A 184 -4.70 21.61 7.23
C ASP A 184 -3.38 21.08 7.78
N VAL A 185 -2.43 20.83 6.88
CA VAL A 185 -1.09 20.34 7.23
C VAL A 185 -0.13 21.48 7.57
N SER A 186 -0.52 22.75 7.41
CA SER A 186 0.36 23.91 7.65
C SER A 186 0.86 23.99 9.09
N LEU A 187 0.10 23.40 10.03
CA LEU A 187 0.36 23.32 11.46
C LEU A 187 1.19 22.07 11.86
N THR A 188 1.77 21.35 10.92
CA THR A 188 2.68 20.22 11.19
C THR A 188 3.74 20.60 12.24
N GLU A 189 3.78 19.86 13.34
CA GLU A 189 4.71 20.05 14.46
C GLU A 189 5.99 19.22 14.30
N THR A 190 5.95 18.15 13.49
CA THR A 190 7.14 17.34 13.23
C THR A 190 8.25 18.19 12.62
N THR A 191 9.40 18.23 13.29
CA THR A 191 10.60 18.96 12.85
C THR A 191 11.56 18.02 12.12
N ALA A 192 12.35 18.57 11.20
CA ALA A 192 13.41 17.87 10.50
C ALA A 192 14.75 18.57 10.74
N THR A 193 15.65 17.93 11.50
CA THR A 193 17.00 18.44 11.74
C THR A 193 18.00 17.68 10.89
N SER A 194 18.86 18.38 10.14
CA SER A 194 19.93 17.73 9.37
C SER A 194 20.84 16.93 10.31
N SER A 195 21.12 15.69 9.95
CA SER A 195 22.06 14.84 10.70
C SER A 195 23.52 15.14 10.38
N GLY A 196 23.80 16.02 9.41
CA GLY A 196 25.13 16.27 8.85
C GLY A 196 25.67 15.11 8.00
N LYS A 197 24.91 14.04 7.83
CA LYS A 197 25.26 12.85 7.03
C LYS A 197 24.44 12.81 5.75
N SER A 198 24.95 12.09 4.76
CA SER A 198 24.24 11.78 3.53
C SER A 198 24.18 10.28 3.33
N SER A 199 23.04 9.80 2.83
CA SER A 199 22.90 8.47 2.28
C SER A 199 23.08 8.51 0.77
N LYS A 200 23.14 7.36 0.11
CA LYS A 200 23.06 7.29 -1.36
C LYS A 200 21.76 7.88 -1.93
N TYR A 201 20.72 8.05 -1.11
CA TYR A 201 19.45 8.64 -1.55
C TYR A 201 19.40 10.17 -1.40
N GLY A 202 20.35 10.78 -0.68
CA GLY A 202 20.37 12.20 -0.38
C GLY A 202 20.71 12.50 1.08
N PRO A 203 20.65 13.78 1.49
CA PRO A 203 20.93 14.22 2.86
C PRO A 203 20.01 13.53 3.87
N GLN A 204 20.57 13.13 5.01
CA GLN A 204 19.82 12.48 6.08
C GLN A 204 19.34 13.50 7.11
N TYR A 205 18.07 13.38 7.48
CA TYR A 205 17.44 14.20 8.51
C TYR A 205 16.89 13.31 9.63
N THR A 206 16.94 13.82 10.86
CA THR A 206 16.23 13.27 12.00
C THR A 206 14.86 13.95 12.07
N LEU A 207 13.80 13.16 11.97
CA LEU A 207 12.43 13.64 12.17
C LEU A 207 12.03 13.48 13.64
N ASN A 208 11.54 14.54 14.26
CA ASN A 208 11.05 14.52 15.64
C ASN A 208 9.66 15.14 15.70
N GLY A 209 8.65 14.32 16.02
CA GLY A 209 7.26 14.74 16.11
C GLY A 209 6.31 13.57 16.32
N PHE A 210 5.01 13.83 16.12
CA PHE A 210 3.96 12.84 16.36
C PHE A 210 3.00 12.78 15.17
N LYS A 211 3.02 11.64 14.46
CA LYS A 211 2.08 11.36 13.38
C LYS A 211 0.81 10.73 13.95
N TRP A 212 -0.31 11.46 13.84
CA TRP A 212 -1.57 11.11 14.49
C TRP A 212 -2.27 9.93 13.82
N PHE A 213 -2.24 9.89 12.50
CA PHE A 213 -2.73 8.76 11.71
C PHE A 213 -1.61 8.25 10.80
N SER A 214 -1.20 7.01 11.03
CA SER A 214 -0.13 6.35 10.28
C SER A 214 -0.63 4.98 9.84
N SER A 215 -1.21 4.91 8.64
CA SER A 215 -1.61 3.65 8.03
C SER A 215 -0.40 2.89 7.47
N ALA A 216 -0.59 1.58 7.24
CA ALA A 216 0.37 0.68 6.60
C ALA A 216 1.76 0.67 7.25
N THR A 217 1.84 0.64 8.58
CA THR A 217 3.09 0.52 9.34
C THR A 217 3.78 -0.85 9.18
N ASP A 218 3.14 -1.79 8.49
CA ASP A 218 3.74 -3.03 7.97
C ASP A 218 4.50 -2.82 6.65
N SER A 219 4.51 -1.61 6.09
CA SER A 219 5.24 -1.25 4.86
C SER A 219 6.74 -1.10 5.05
N GLU A 220 7.47 -0.98 3.94
CA GLU A 220 8.92 -0.78 3.91
C GLU A 220 9.31 0.70 3.98
N VAL A 221 8.49 1.57 3.39
CA VAL A 221 8.71 3.02 3.36
C VAL A 221 7.44 3.79 3.70
N SER A 222 7.61 5.07 3.99
CA SER A 222 6.53 6.06 4.03
C SER A 222 7.05 7.37 3.47
N VAL A 223 6.16 8.22 2.97
CA VAL A 223 6.47 9.64 2.76
C VAL A 223 5.83 10.47 3.86
N ALA A 224 6.58 11.43 4.40
CA ALA A 224 6.13 12.25 5.52
C ALA A 224 6.48 13.72 5.28
N LEU A 225 5.58 14.62 5.71
CA LEU A 225 5.92 16.03 5.85
C LEU A 225 6.63 16.27 7.18
N ALA A 226 7.66 17.10 7.15
CA ALA A 226 8.27 17.64 8.35
C ALA A 226 8.82 19.04 8.08
N ARG A 227 8.93 19.81 9.15
CA ARG A 227 9.27 21.23 9.12
C ARG A 227 10.79 21.41 9.08
N THR A 228 11.26 22.02 7.99
CA THR A 228 12.64 22.49 7.83
C THR A 228 12.76 24.00 8.02
N GLY A 229 11.66 24.73 7.88
CA GLY A 229 11.57 26.17 8.18
C GLY A 229 10.99 26.46 9.57
N SER A 230 10.36 27.62 9.71
CA SER A 230 9.66 28.08 10.91
C SER A 230 8.16 27.72 10.90
N LEU A 231 7.49 27.85 12.05
CA LEU A 231 6.04 27.65 12.15
C LEU A 231 5.25 28.76 11.43
N GLN A 232 5.78 29.98 11.44
CA GLN A 232 5.16 31.18 10.84
C GLN A 232 5.04 31.07 9.31
N GLU A 233 5.92 30.30 8.67
CA GLU A 233 5.86 30.02 7.24
C GLU A 233 4.73 29.05 6.85
N GLY A 234 4.05 28.44 7.83
CA GLY A 234 2.98 27.47 7.61
C GLY A 234 3.45 26.35 6.68
N SER A 235 2.69 26.08 5.62
CA SER A 235 3.02 25.06 4.62
C SER A 235 4.31 25.32 3.85
N ARG A 236 4.76 26.58 3.72
CA ARG A 236 6.02 26.90 3.00
C ARG A 236 7.25 26.46 3.77
N GLY A 237 7.13 26.26 5.08
CA GLY A 237 8.21 25.75 5.93
C GLY A 237 8.30 24.21 5.96
N LEU A 238 7.47 23.50 5.20
CA LEU A 238 7.44 22.04 5.16
C LEU A 238 8.23 21.48 3.99
N SER A 239 8.92 20.38 4.25
CA SER A 239 9.60 19.55 3.25
C SER A 239 9.04 18.14 3.27
N LEU A 240 9.13 17.45 2.13
CA LEU A 240 8.74 16.06 1.97
C LEU A 240 9.94 15.14 2.17
N PHE A 241 9.75 14.07 2.96
CA PHE A 241 10.79 13.10 3.28
C PHE A 241 10.38 11.70 2.88
N LEU A 242 11.31 10.94 2.31
CA LEU A 242 11.21 9.48 2.23
C LEU A 242 11.74 8.89 3.53
N VAL A 243 10.91 8.09 4.20
CA VAL A 243 11.17 7.51 5.51
C VAL A 243 11.22 5.99 5.38
N PRO A 244 12.39 5.35 5.46
CA PRO A 244 12.49 3.91 5.68
C PRO A 244 11.90 3.54 7.04
N LEU A 245 10.96 2.59 7.08
CA LEU A 245 10.38 2.12 8.36
C LEU A 245 11.31 1.16 9.10
N ARG A 246 12.23 0.53 8.36
CA ARG A 246 13.23 -0.42 8.88
C ARG A 246 14.55 -0.19 8.17
N LEU A 247 15.65 -0.30 8.91
CA LEU A 247 17.01 -0.19 8.37
C LEU A 247 17.76 -1.53 8.49
N PRO A 248 18.59 -1.89 7.49
CA PRO A 248 18.80 -1.18 6.22
C PRO A 248 17.57 -1.26 5.30
N LEU A 249 17.36 -0.23 4.47
CA LEU A 249 16.18 -0.12 3.58
C LEU A 249 16.15 -1.23 2.52
N ILE A 250 17.26 -1.44 1.82
CA ILE A 250 17.41 -2.50 0.84
C ILE A 250 18.05 -3.69 1.53
N ARG A 251 17.36 -4.84 1.48
CA ARG A 251 17.79 -6.09 2.11
C ARG A 251 17.72 -7.24 1.12
N ALA A 252 18.55 -8.25 1.32
CA ALA A 252 18.35 -9.53 0.67
C ALA A 252 17.15 -10.26 1.29
N PRO A 253 16.43 -11.10 0.53
CA PRO A 253 15.32 -11.90 1.08
C PRO A 253 15.73 -12.83 2.23
N THR A 254 17.02 -13.16 2.33
CA THR A 254 17.60 -13.99 3.40
C THR A 254 18.02 -13.20 4.63
N ASP A 255 18.01 -11.87 4.59
CA ASP A 255 18.40 -11.04 5.72
C ASP A 255 17.37 -11.18 6.86
N PRO A 256 17.80 -11.14 8.13
CA PRO A 256 16.88 -11.14 9.26
C PRO A 256 15.95 -9.92 9.19
N VAL A 257 14.69 -10.12 9.61
CA VAL A 257 13.72 -9.02 9.71
C VAL A 257 14.24 -8.00 10.72
N PRO A 258 14.47 -6.73 10.33
CA PRO A 258 14.97 -5.73 11.26
C PRO A 258 13.94 -5.40 12.33
N SER A 259 14.45 -5.01 13.49
CA SER A 259 13.62 -4.48 14.56
C SER A 259 12.68 -3.38 14.04
N PRO A 260 11.38 -3.40 14.40
CA PRO A 260 10.46 -2.29 14.12
C PRO A 260 10.91 -1.00 14.81
N ILE A 261 11.69 -1.13 15.88
CA ILE A 261 12.37 -0.02 16.55
C ILE A 261 13.63 0.28 15.75
N SER A 262 13.43 0.89 14.60
CA SER A 262 14.53 1.49 13.87
C SER A 262 14.87 2.81 14.54
N ASN A 263 16.09 2.92 15.08
CA ASN A 263 16.90 4.14 15.23
C ASN A 263 17.50 4.39 16.62
N ASN A 264 17.45 3.44 17.58
CA ASN A 264 18.11 3.63 18.90
C ASN A 264 17.67 4.90 19.65
N ILE A 265 16.52 5.49 19.30
CA ILE A 265 16.04 6.75 19.91
C ILE A 265 15.63 6.54 21.38
N LEU A 266 15.31 5.31 21.75
CA LEU A 266 14.94 4.90 23.11
C LEU A 266 15.98 3.99 23.78
N SER A 267 17.17 3.83 23.18
CA SER A 267 18.30 3.10 23.77
C SER A 267 19.39 4.04 24.25
#